data_AF-A0ABD3CC22-F1
#
_entry.id   AF-A0ABD3CC22-F1
#
_cell.length_a   1.000
_cell.length_b   1.000
_cell.length_c   1.000
_cell.angle_alpha   90.00
_cell.angle_beta   90.00
_cell.angle_gamma   90.00
#
_symmetry.space_group_name_H-M   'P 1'
#
loop_
_entity.id
_entity.type
_entity.pdbx_description
1 polymer ?
#
loop_
_entity_poly.entity_id
_entity_poly.type
_entity_poly.pdbx_seq_one_letter_code
_entity_poly.pdbx_strand_id
1 'polypeptide(L)'
;MGRGLMKAGTCGKKIKIEVDPVIGRPKERVESAKFSSQVGVVARDVLPVVRKWKEIDVQNALDPCIDHMQIHLNVNMDKPGVRQCVIDRLKNSSRQQRYRLHVHYKKFGNVREAKRNKPASVNDQQQWKILCDLFNSPEFQHQSEANSNNRKKMQAKHVTGRTPFTIIQNEISLKNGDCDMIELYKYTHENVRGKWSSDVAKKNWEQMNELRDLYASEGVEKSEQEIVTEVIGRANGYIKGLGYGPKPPGKESQLQQELEETRAELGVSKTEAATYKSTVDAMNEQLKQQAAQIAKLMAYMEGSGSKNKDQEQQTNRNEANQDDKQEDDG
;
A
#
# COMPACT_ATOMS: atom_id res chain seq x y z
N MET A 1 29.16 8.37 -20.28
CA MET A 1 29.70 9.69 -19.89
C MET A 1 29.65 9.81 -18.37
N GLY A 2 30.82 9.86 -17.72
CA GLY A 2 30.97 9.98 -16.27
C GLY A 2 32.37 10.46 -15.87
N ARG A 3 33.06 11.17 -16.77
CA ARG A 3 34.44 11.65 -16.57
C ARG A 3 34.54 12.95 -15.78
N GLY A 4 33.42 13.59 -15.43
CA GLY A 4 33.40 14.89 -14.76
C GLY A 4 33.53 14.87 -13.23
N LEU A 5 33.66 13.71 -12.60
CA LEU A 5 33.75 13.59 -11.14
C LEU A 5 35.17 13.37 -10.60
N MET A 6 36.15 13.04 -11.47
CA MET A 6 37.53 12.77 -11.06
C MET A 6 38.42 14.03 -11.06
N LYS A 7 37.86 15.22 -11.30
CA LYS A 7 38.56 16.51 -11.17
C LYS A 7 38.00 17.30 -9.98
N ALA A 8 38.19 16.75 -8.79
CA ALA A 8 38.09 17.50 -7.54
C ALA A 8 38.99 16.84 -6.50
N GLY A 9 40.28 16.76 -6.80
CA GLY A 9 41.30 16.71 -5.76
C GLY A 9 41.51 18.13 -5.26
N THR A 10 40.73 18.56 -4.27
CA THR A 10 41.00 19.78 -3.48
C THR A 10 40.08 19.80 -2.26
N CYS A 11 40.70 19.88 -1.08
CA CYS A 11 40.22 20.36 0.21
C CYS A 11 38.89 21.17 0.19
N GLY A 12 37.76 20.48 0.05
CA GLY A 12 36.43 21.06 0.10
C GLY A 12 35.57 20.28 1.10
N LYS A 13 34.71 20.97 1.86
CA LYS A 13 33.77 20.33 2.79
C LYS A 13 32.96 19.27 2.03
N LYS A 14 33.00 18.01 2.48
CA LYS A 14 32.19 16.92 1.91
C LYS A 14 30.72 17.34 1.93
N ILE A 15 30.01 17.11 0.83
CA ILE A 15 28.56 17.39 0.79
C ILE A 15 27.88 16.48 1.82
N LYS A 16 27.10 17.09 2.71
CA LYS A 16 26.21 16.37 3.62
C LYS A 16 25.07 15.78 2.79
N ILE A 17 24.80 14.49 2.99
CA ILE A 17 23.75 13.77 2.28
C ILE A 17 22.79 13.23 3.33
N GLU A 18 21.62 13.84 3.41
CA GLU A 18 20.56 13.36 4.28
C GLU A 18 19.64 12.40 3.51
N VAL A 19 19.78 11.10 3.76
CA VAL A 19 18.92 10.09 3.16
C VAL A 19 17.64 9.97 4.00
N ASP A 20 16.50 10.13 3.34
CA ASP A 20 15.20 9.75 3.89
C ASP A 20 15.07 8.22 3.80
N PRO A 21 14.92 7.47 4.92
CA PRO A 21 14.83 6.02 4.90
C PRO A 21 13.57 5.47 4.23
N VAL A 22 12.47 6.23 4.19
CA VAL A 22 11.21 5.83 3.56
C VAL A 22 11.34 5.93 2.04
N ILE A 23 11.94 7.02 1.56
CA ILE A 23 12.13 7.30 0.13
C ILE A 23 13.40 6.63 -0.42
N GLY A 24 14.37 6.37 0.45
CA GLY A 24 15.70 5.84 0.14
C GLY A 24 16.60 6.80 -0.63
N ARG A 25 16.42 8.12 -0.46
CA ARG A 25 17.23 9.15 -1.12
C ARG A 25 17.17 10.52 -0.43
N PRO A 26 18.07 11.44 -0.79
CA PRO A 26 17.95 12.86 -0.42
C PRO A 26 16.77 13.53 -1.10
N LYS A 27 16.14 14.47 -0.39
CA LYS A 27 15.00 15.28 -0.87
C LYS A 27 15.45 16.37 -1.85
N GLU A 28 16.67 16.87 -1.68
CA GLU A 28 17.22 17.92 -2.54
C GLU A 28 17.79 17.40 -3.86
N ARG A 29 17.56 18.14 -4.94
CA ARG A 29 17.97 17.76 -6.31
C ARG A 29 19.47 17.50 -6.42
N VAL A 30 20.29 18.44 -5.94
CA VAL A 30 21.75 18.39 -6.09
C VAL A 30 22.32 17.21 -5.31
N GLU A 31 21.91 17.06 -4.06
CA GLU A 31 22.32 15.96 -3.19
C GLU A 31 21.90 14.60 -3.76
N SER A 32 20.65 14.48 -4.22
CA SER A 32 20.11 13.24 -4.80
C SER A 32 20.86 12.83 -6.08
N ALA A 33 21.22 13.81 -6.92
CA ALA A 33 22.01 13.58 -8.13
C ALA A 33 23.45 13.17 -7.80
N LYS A 34 24.11 13.82 -6.84
CA LYS A 34 25.47 13.49 -6.39
C LYS A 34 25.52 12.11 -5.74
N PHE A 35 24.58 11.82 -4.84
CA PHE A 35 24.42 10.51 -4.21
C PHE A 35 24.23 9.40 -5.25
N SER A 36 23.29 9.56 -6.18
CA SER A 36 23.05 8.56 -7.24
C SER A 36 24.26 8.37 -8.15
N SER A 37 25.00 9.45 -8.44
CA SER A 37 26.21 9.39 -9.25
C SER A 37 27.32 8.63 -8.52
N GLN A 38 27.53 8.90 -7.24
CA GLN A 38 28.57 8.25 -6.43
C GLN A 38 28.28 6.77 -6.22
N VAL A 39 27.03 6.38 -5.95
CA VAL A 39 26.61 4.97 -5.94
C VAL A 39 27.00 4.30 -7.26
N GLY A 40 26.75 4.97 -8.39
CA GLY A 40 27.08 4.43 -9.71
C GLY A 40 28.58 4.38 -10.02
N VAL A 41 29.42 5.16 -9.34
CA VAL A 41 30.88 5.08 -9.40
C VAL A 41 31.36 3.89 -8.56
N VAL A 42 30.97 3.85 -7.29
CA VAL A 42 31.29 2.75 -6.36
C VAL A 42 30.89 1.39 -6.93
N ALA A 43 29.67 1.28 -7.47
CA ALA A 43 29.20 0.04 -8.06
C ALA A 43 29.99 -0.41 -9.31
N ARG A 44 30.71 0.49 -9.97
CA ARG A 44 31.56 0.14 -11.12
C ARG A 44 32.98 -0.20 -10.72
N ASP A 45 33.51 0.54 -9.75
CA ASP A 45 34.94 0.56 -9.46
C ASP A 45 35.30 -0.39 -8.30
N VAL A 46 34.35 -0.65 -7.40
CA VAL A 46 34.57 -1.45 -6.18
C VAL A 46 33.77 -2.75 -6.21
N LEU A 47 32.50 -2.69 -6.62
CA LEU A 47 31.60 -3.83 -6.52
C LEU A 47 31.95 -4.94 -7.54
N PRO A 48 32.02 -6.22 -7.11
CA PRO A 48 32.30 -7.33 -8.01
C PRO A 48 31.15 -7.55 -9.02
N VAL A 49 31.54 -7.88 -10.25
CA VAL A 49 30.58 -8.19 -11.32
C VAL A 49 30.10 -9.65 -11.22
N VAL A 50 29.02 -9.87 -10.48
CA VAL A 50 28.43 -11.20 -10.30
C VAL A 50 27.24 -11.46 -11.22
N ARG A 51 26.87 -12.74 -11.43
CA ARG A 51 25.71 -13.14 -12.24
C ARG A 51 24.41 -12.74 -11.55
N LYS A 52 24.32 -12.97 -10.24
CA LYS A 52 23.15 -12.64 -9.41
C LYS A 52 23.61 -11.94 -8.13
N TRP A 53 22.80 -10.97 -7.65
CA TRP A 53 23.11 -10.21 -6.43
C TRP A 53 23.40 -11.09 -5.21
N LYS A 54 22.74 -12.25 -5.10
CA LYS A 54 22.95 -13.22 -4.00
C LYS A 54 24.36 -13.83 -3.95
N GLU A 55 25.12 -13.73 -5.04
CA GLU A 55 26.52 -14.19 -5.09
C GLU A 55 27.49 -13.15 -4.51
N ILE A 56 27.03 -11.92 -4.23
CA ILE A 56 27.84 -10.93 -3.52
C ILE A 56 27.77 -11.28 -2.03
N ASP A 57 28.94 -11.46 -1.42
CA ASP A 57 29.06 -11.42 0.03
C ASP A 57 28.75 -10.01 0.52
N VAL A 58 27.51 -9.82 0.95
CA VAL A 58 26.98 -8.54 1.40
C VAL A 58 27.74 -8.03 2.62
N GLN A 59 28.30 -8.92 3.45
CA GLN A 59 29.00 -8.48 4.65
C GLN A 59 30.39 -7.94 4.32
N ASN A 60 31.14 -8.62 3.44
CA ASN A 60 32.52 -8.26 3.13
C ASN A 60 32.67 -7.28 1.94
N ALA A 61 31.75 -7.30 0.97
CA ALA A 61 31.86 -6.45 -0.23
C ALA A 61 31.25 -5.06 -0.06
N LEU A 62 30.40 -4.85 0.95
CA LEU A 62 29.69 -3.58 1.13
C LEU A 62 30.50 -2.54 1.89
N ASP A 63 31.26 -2.91 2.92
CA ASP A 63 32.02 -1.93 3.70
C ASP A 63 33.04 -1.18 2.82
N PRO A 64 33.81 -1.84 1.92
CA PRO A 64 34.64 -1.14 0.94
C PRO A 64 33.84 -0.21 0.00
N CYS A 65 32.61 -0.59 -0.35
CA CYS A 65 31.74 0.25 -1.17
C CYS A 65 31.29 1.51 -0.40
N ILE A 66 30.98 1.36 0.89
CA ILE A 66 30.56 2.43 1.78
C ILE A 66 31.73 3.37 2.05
N ASP A 67 32.91 2.84 2.36
CA ASP A 67 34.13 3.61 2.56
C ASP A 67 34.45 4.46 1.32
N HIS A 68 34.42 3.84 0.14
CA HIS A 68 34.65 4.55 -1.13
C HIS A 68 33.56 5.62 -1.40
N MET A 69 32.34 5.42 -0.94
CA MET A 69 31.30 6.46 -1.00
C MET A 69 31.61 7.62 -0.05
N GLN A 70 32.02 7.31 1.18
CA GLN A 70 32.29 8.26 2.25
C GLN A 70 33.55 9.10 2.03
N ILE A 71 34.44 8.70 1.11
CA ILE A 71 35.52 9.56 0.61
C ILE A 71 34.95 10.87 0.02
N HIS A 72 33.83 10.79 -0.71
CA HIS A 72 33.30 11.93 -1.46
C HIS A 72 32.04 12.55 -0.85
N LEU A 73 31.31 11.81 -0.02
CA LEU A 73 30.03 12.23 0.56
C LEU A 73 30.04 12.04 2.08
N ASN A 74 29.36 12.92 2.81
CA ASN A 74 29.08 12.71 4.23
C ASN A 74 27.67 12.14 4.38
N VAL A 75 27.57 10.80 4.43
CA VAL A 75 26.33 10.05 4.63
C VAL A 75 26.35 9.46 6.04
N ASN A 76 25.32 9.76 6.85
CA ASN A 76 25.16 9.17 8.17
C ASN A 76 24.60 7.74 8.03
N MET A 77 25.46 6.74 8.19
CA MET A 77 25.10 5.32 8.06
C MET A 77 24.49 4.74 9.34
N ASP A 78 24.62 5.44 10.47
CA ASP A 78 24.09 5.04 11.77
C ASP A 78 22.59 5.35 11.90
N LYS A 79 22.06 6.25 11.04
CA LYS A 79 20.64 6.54 10.97
C LYS A 79 19.87 5.27 10.53
N PRO A 80 18.86 4.81 11.29
CA PRO A 80 18.10 3.61 10.95
C PRO A 80 17.58 3.62 9.51
N GLY A 81 17.77 2.51 8.81
CA GLY A 81 17.33 2.31 7.42
C GLY A 81 18.26 2.87 6.34
N VAL A 82 19.13 3.85 6.64
CA VAL A 82 20.00 4.47 5.60
C VAL A 82 20.96 3.46 4.96
N ARG A 83 21.58 2.59 5.78
CA ARG A 83 22.45 1.52 5.26
C ARG A 83 21.70 0.64 4.27
N GLN A 84 20.47 0.22 4.59
CA GLN A 84 19.65 -0.60 3.68
C GLN A 84 19.32 0.13 2.37
N CYS A 85 19.04 1.44 2.42
CA CYS A 85 18.80 2.24 1.22
C CYS A 85 20.03 2.28 0.29
N VAL A 86 21.24 2.37 0.86
CA VAL A 86 22.50 2.32 0.09
C VAL A 86 22.65 0.96 -0.57
N ILE A 87 22.38 -0.13 0.16
CA ILE A 87 22.45 -1.51 -0.34
C ILE A 87 21.50 -1.71 -1.53
N ASP A 88 20.24 -1.28 -1.41
CA ASP A 88 19.26 -1.42 -2.49
C ASP A 88 19.66 -0.64 -3.75
N ARG A 89 20.33 0.51 -3.57
CA ARG A 89 20.88 1.31 -4.68
C ARG A 89 22.10 0.66 -5.33
N LEU A 90 22.99 0.05 -4.55
CA LEU A 90 24.10 -0.76 -5.07
C LEU A 90 23.57 -1.98 -5.82
N LYS A 91 22.53 -2.64 -5.30
CA LYS A 91 21.82 -3.74 -5.96
C LYS A 91 21.29 -3.36 -7.32
N ASN A 92 20.61 -2.21 -7.42
CA ASN A 92 20.13 -1.70 -8.69
C ASN A 92 21.28 -1.30 -9.63
N SER A 93 22.36 -0.72 -9.10
CA SER A 93 23.53 -0.36 -9.90
C SER A 93 24.27 -1.59 -10.46
N SER A 94 24.35 -2.69 -9.71
CA SER A 94 24.90 -3.97 -10.19
C SER A 94 24.11 -4.53 -11.38
N ARG A 95 22.78 -4.40 -11.35
CA ARG A 95 21.90 -4.79 -12.46
C ARG A 95 22.17 -3.94 -13.70
N GLN A 96 22.35 -2.63 -13.51
CA GLN A 96 22.67 -1.71 -14.59
C GLN A 96 24.06 -1.97 -15.19
N GLN A 97 25.04 -2.34 -14.37
CA GLN A 97 26.37 -2.73 -14.85
C GLN A 97 26.27 -3.99 -15.71
N ARG A 98 25.57 -5.04 -15.25
CA ARG A 98 25.29 -6.23 -16.08
C ARG A 98 24.59 -5.90 -17.39
N TYR A 99 23.61 -5.00 -17.36
CA TYR A 99 22.93 -4.55 -18.58
C TYR A 99 23.91 -3.90 -19.58
N ARG A 100 24.82 -3.04 -19.13
CA ARG A 100 25.85 -2.44 -20.00
C ARG A 100 26.79 -3.49 -20.61
N LEU A 101 27.15 -4.49 -19.83
CA LEU A 101 27.97 -5.61 -20.29
C LEU A 101 27.22 -6.47 -21.32
N HIS A 102 25.92 -6.68 -21.14
CA HIS A 102 25.08 -7.35 -22.13
C HIS A 102 24.94 -6.53 -23.42
N VAL A 103 24.84 -5.20 -23.34
CA VAL A 103 24.86 -4.32 -24.52
C VAL A 103 26.19 -4.44 -25.27
N HIS A 104 27.32 -4.54 -24.55
CA HIS A 104 28.63 -4.79 -25.17
C HIS A 104 28.70 -6.17 -25.82
N TYR A 105 28.21 -7.21 -25.13
CA TYR A 105 28.11 -8.58 -25.66
C TYR A 105 27.34 -8.64 -26.99
N LYS A 106 26.22 -7.92 -27.10
CA LYS A 106 25.38 -7.87 -28.30
C LYS A 106 26.03 -7.25 -29.54
N LYS A 107 27.23 -6.65 -29.41
CA LYS A 107 27.98 -6.12 -30.56
C LYS A 107 28.64 -7.22 -31.40
N PHE A 108 28.76 -8.43 -30.85
CA PHE A 108 29.43 -9.55 -31.50
C PHE A 108 28.40 -10.55 -32.02
N GLY A 109 28.68 -11.15 -33.18
CA GLY A 109 27.75 -12.08 -33.84
C GLY A 109 27.72 -13.48 -33.23
N ASN A 110 28.74 -13.84 -32.44
CA ASN A 110 28.84 -15.15 -31.79
C ASN A 110 29.55 -15.07 -30.43
N VAL A 111 29.29 -16.07 -29.58
CA VAL A 111 29.83 -16.17 -28.22
C VAL A 111 31.35 -16.23 -28.19
N ARG A 112 31.98 -16.93 -29.15
CA ARG A 112 33.44 -17.10 -29.19
C ARG A 112 34.15 -15.77 -29.41
N GLU A 113 33.62 -14.94 -30.31
CA GLU A 113 34.09 -13.58 -30.55
C GLU A 113 33.84 -12.68 -29.35
N ALA A 114 32.64 -12.73 -28.75
CA ALA A 114 32.33 -11.96 -27.55
C ALA A 114 33.30 -12.27 -26.41
N LYS A 115 33.57 -13.56 -26.16
CA LYS A 115 34.52 -14.03 -25.13
C LYS A 115 35.95 -13.54 -25.33
N ARG A 116 36.38 -13.26 -26.56
CA ARG A 116 37.71 -12.70 -26.86
C ARG A 116 37.76 -11.18 -26.65
N ASN A 117 36.62 -10.50 -26.79
CA ASN A 117 36.53 -9.04 -26.75
C ASN A 117 35.99 -8.51 -25.41
N LYS A 118 36.79 -8.66 -24.34
CA LYS A 118 36.45 -8.15 -23.00
C LYS A 118 36.39 -6.62 -22.99
N PRO A 119 35.35 -6.01 -22.40
CA PRO A 119 35.32 -4.56 -22.19
C PRO A 119 36.37 -4.13 -21.16
N ALA A 120 37.01 -2.97 -21.37
CA ALA A 120 38.03 -2.44 -20.48
C ALA A 120 37.57 -2.21 -19.02
N SER A 121 36.26 -2.08 -18.80
CA SER A 121 35.66 -1.93 -17.46
C SER A 121 35.58 -3.22 -16.66
N VAL A 122 35.89 -4.37 -17.24
CA VAL A 122 35.94 -5.67 -16.54
C VAL A 122 37.41 -6.03 -16.39
N ASN A 123 37.86 -6.26 -15.16
CA ASN A 123 39.27 -6.55 -14.89
C ASN A 123 39.61 -8.00 -15.25
N ASP A 124 38.76 -8.96 -14.87
CA ASP A 124 39.01 -10.39 -15.08
C ASP A 124 38.40 -10.95 -16.39
N GLN A 125 39.24 -11.62 -17.18
CA GLN A 125 38.83 -12.31 -18.40
C GLN A 125 37.94 -13.52 -18.13
N GLN A 126 38.17 -14.26 -17.05
CA GLN A 126 37.36 -15.44 -16.73
C GLN A 126 35.95 -15.03 -16.31
N GLN A 127 35.84 -14.02 -15.46
CA GLN A 127 34.55 -13.38 -15.14
C GLN A 127 33.80 -12.92 -16.39
N TRP A 128 34.47 -12.32 -17.38
CA TRP A 128 33.83 -11.94 -18.64
C TRP A 128 33.31 -13.16 -19.43
N LYS A 129 34.09 -14.25 -19.49
CA LYS A 129 33.66 -15.49 -20.15
C LYS A 129 32.41 -16.07 -19.48
N ILE A 130 32.37 -16.10 -18.15
CA ILE A 130 31.19 -16.56 -17.37
C ILE A 130 29.96 -15.71 -17.69
N LEU A 131 30.12 -14.39 -17.81
CA LEU A 131 29.01 -13.51 -18.20
C LEU A 131 28.56 -13.73 -19.65
N CYS A 132 29.48 -13.99 -20.58
CA CYS A 132 29.11 -14.36 -21.96
C CYS A 132 28.30 -15.65 -21.98
N ASP A 133 28.67 -16.65 -21.18
CA ASP A 133 27.91 -17.91 -21.06
C ASP A 133 26.53 -17.68 -20.45
N LEU A 134 26.43 -16.80 -19.44
CA LEU A 134 25.14 -16.37 -18.89
C LEU A 134 24.28 -15.69 -19.96
N PHE A 135 24.83 -14.76 -20.75
CA PHE A 135 24.05 -14.03 -21.76
C PHE A 135 23.63 -14.92 -22.94
N ASN A 136 24.38 -15.99 -23.20
CA ASN A 136 24.04 -16.99 -24.20
C ASN A 136 23.09 -18.08 -23.67
N SER A 137 22.77 -18.09 -22.37
CA SER A 137 21.88 -19.11 -21.82
C SER A 137 20.45 -18.93 -22.35
N PRO A 138 19.72 -20.01 -22.68
CA PRO A 138 18.34 -19.93 -23.15
C PRO A 138 17.42 -19.16 -22.19
N GLU A 139 17.62 -19.37 -20.88
CA GLU A 139 16.82 -18.73 -19.83
C GLU A 139 17.00 -17.21 -19.84
N PHE A 140 18.24 -16.74 -20.00
CA PHE A 140 18.54 -15.32 -20.06
C PHE A 140 17.99 -14.69 -21.33
N GLN A 141 18.14 -15.35 -22.48
CA GLN A 141 17.64 -14.86 -23.76
C GLN A 141 16.11 -14.71 -23.73
N HIS A 142 15.40 -15.75 -23.30
CA HIS A 142 13.95 -15.72 -23.14
C HIS A 142 13.50 -14.57 -22.22
N GLN A 143 14.14 -14.42 -21.05
CA GLN A 143 13.80 -13.34 -20.12
C GLN A 143 14.13 -11.96 -20.70
N SER A 144 15.26 -11.81 -21.40
CA SER A 144 15.65 -10.55 -22.03
C SER A 144 14.68 -10.14 -23.15
N GLU A 145 14.21 -11.09 -23.95
CA GLU A 145 13.26 -10.85 -25.04
C GLU A 145 11.88 -10.47 -24.49
N ALA A 146 11.37 -11.22 -23.51
CA ALA A 146 10.12 -10.89 -22.84
C ALA A 146 10.17 -9.48 -22.23
N ASN A 147 11.25 -9.13 -21.53
CA ASN A 147 11.43 -7.79 -20.95
C ASN A 147 11.54 -6.70 -22.02
N SER A 148 12.22 -6.96 -23.14
CA SER A 148 12.31 -6.03 -24.28
C SER A 148 10.93 -5.77 -24.89
N ASN A 149 10.15 -6.83 -25.12
CA ASN A 149 8.80 -6.73 -25.66
C ASN A 149 7.85 -6.01 -24.70
N ASN A 150 7.95 -6.27 -23.39
CA ASN A 150 7.20 -5.54 -22.38
C ASN A 150 7.55 -4.05 -22.36
N ARG A 151 8.84 -3.70 -22.51
CA ARG A 151 9.26 -2.30 -22.57
C ARG A 151 8.74 -1.58 -23.81
N LYS A 152 8.54 -2.27 -24.94
CA LYS A 152 7.92 -1.69 -26.15
C LYS A 152 6.44 -1.35 -25.95
N LYS A 153 5.74 -2.06 -25.05
CA LYS A 153 4.33 -1.82 -24.72
C LYS A 153 4.10 -0.62 -23.78
N MET A 154 5.16 0.03 -23.28
CA MET A 154 5.03 1.19 -22.39
C MET A 154 4.60 2.44 -23.18
N GLN A 155 3.35 2.87 -22.98
CA GLN A 155 2.71 3.94 -23.75
C GLN A 155 2.95 5.34 -23.18
N ALA A 156 2.75 5.53 -21.87
CA ALA A 156 2.97 6.81 -21.20
C ALA A 156 4.38 6.88 -20.59
N LYS A 157 5.31 7.55 -21.27
CA LYS A 157 6.67 7.80 -20.75
C LYS A 157 6.71 9.14 -20.03
N HIS A 158 7.39 9.22 -18.89
CA HIS A 158 7.67 10.51 -18.24
C HIS A 158 8.78 11.28 -18.98
N VAL A 159 8.83 12.61 -18.79
CA VAL A 159 9.76 13.53 -19.46
C VAL A 159 10.79 14.16 -18.53
N THR A 160 10.80 13.78 -17.24
CA THR A 160 11.69 14.34 -16.21
C THR A 160 13.15 13.85 -16.27
N GLY A 161 13.50 13.05 -17.29
CA GLY A 161 14.85 12.55 -17.48
C GLY A 161 15.37 11.73 -16.30
N ARG A 162 16.49 12.15 -15.71
CA ARG A 162 17.10 11.46 -14.56
C ARG A 162 16.57 11.94 -13.22
N THR A 163 15.65 12.91 -13.21
CA THR A 163 15.11 13.45 -11.97
C THR A 163 14.00 12.54 -11.43
N PRO A 164 14.16 12.02 -10.21
CA PRO A 164 13.13 11.18 -9.58
C PRO A 164 11.86 11.96 -9.26
N PHE A 165 10.70 11.29 -9.28
CA PHE A 165 9.41 11.92 -8.98
C PHE A 165 9.32 12.49 -7.57
N THR A 166 9.97 11.89 -6.58
CA THR A 166 9.98 12.42 -5.20
C THR A 166 10.71 13.77 -5.10
N ILE A 167 11.70 14.02 -5.97
CA ILE A 167 12.39 15.33 -6.04
C ILE A 167 11.47 16.34 -6.71
N ILE A 168 10.81 15.93 -7.79
CA ILE A 168 9.83 16.77 -8.49
C ILE A 168 8.69 17.16 -7.54
N GLN A 169 8.14 16.19 -6.81
CA GLN A 169 7.09 16.41 -5.82
C GLN A 169 7.55 17.40 -4.75
N ASN A 170 8.74 17.19 -4.16
CA ASN A 170 9.30 18.13 -3.19
C ASN A 170 9.46 19.55 -3.75
N GLU A 171 9.92 19.69 -4.99
CA GLU A 171 10.07 21.00 -5.64
C GLU A 171 8.74 21.69 -5.94
N ILE A 172 7.69 20.95 -6.29
CA ILE A 172 6.34 21.50 -6.46
C ILE A 172 5.80 21.91 -5.09
N SER A 173 5.92 21.03 -4.08
CA SER A 173 5.54 21.30 -2.69
C SER A 173 6.13 22.60 -2.15
N LEU A 174 7.42 22.84 -2.40
CA LEU A 174 8.11 24.05 -1.96
C LEU A 174 7.69 25.32 -2.71
N LYS A 175 7.16 25.21 -3.93
CA LYS A 175 6.77 26.37 -4.76
C LYS A 175 5.31 26.72 -4.64
N ASN A 176 4.44 25.71 -4.61
CA ASN A 176 3.00 25.86 -4.82
C ASN A 176 2.17 25.37 -3.63
N GLY A 177 2.79 24.86 -2.55
CA GLY A 177 2.08 24.10 -1.51
C GLY A 177 1.93 22.63 -1.91
N ASP A 178 1.23 21.84 -1.10
CA ASP A 178 1.17 20.38 -1.25
C ASP A 178 0.87 19.93 -2.69
N CYS A 179 1.75 19.07 -3.21
CA CYS A 179 1.67 18.54 -4.56
C CYS A 179 0.93 17.21 -4.55
N ASP A 180 -0.29 17.22 -5.07
CA ASP A 180 -1.09 16.01 -5.21
C ASP A 180 -0.55 15.07 -6.32
N MET A 181 -1.07 13.84 -6.35
CA MET A 181 -0.58 12.80 -7.28
C MET A 181 -0.99 13.04 -8.75
N ILE A 182 -2.09 13.76 -8.99
CA ILE A 182 -2.59 14.12 -10.33
C ILE A 182 -1.74 15.27 -10.90
N GLU A 183 -1.38 16.26 -10.08
CA GLU A 183 -0.43 17.32 -10.42
C GLU A 183 0.96 16.76 -10.70
N LEU A 184 1.45 15.85 -9.85
CA LEU A 184 2.71 15.17 -10.08
C LEU A 184 2.69 14.41 -11.42
N TYR A 185 1.57 13.75 -11.75
CA TYR A 185 1.42 13.07 -13.03
C TYR A 185 1.54 14.05 -14.20
N LYS A 186 0.83 15.17 -14.15
CA LYS A 186 0.91 16.25 -15.16
C LYS A 186 2.35 16.73 -15.32
N TYR A 187 2.99 17.17 -14.23
CA TYR A 187 4.35 17.72 -14.27
C TYR A 187 5.39 16.72 -14.79
N THR A 188 5.16 15.42 -14.56
CA THR A 188 6.10 14.38 -14.98
C THR A 188 5.87 13.90 -16.41
N HIS A 189 4.70 14.13 -16.99
CA HIS A 189 4.32 13.67 -18.33
C HIS A 189 4.09 14.81 -19.34
N GLU A 190 4.07 16.05 -18.88
CA GLU A 190 4.05 17.26 -19.69
C GLU A 190 5.41 17.94 -19.63
N ASN A 191 5.93 18.37 -20.78
CA ASN A 191 7.20 19.09 -20.80
C ASN A 191 7.01 20.57 -20.43
N VAL A 192 8.12 21.28 -20.23
CA VAL A 192 8.11 22.72 -19.88
C VAL A 192 7.46 23.63 -20.94
N ARG A 193 7.15 23.11 -22.14
CA ARG A 193 6.45 23.83 -23.22
C ARG A 193 4.97 23.49 -23.28
N GLY A 194 4.44 22.76 -22.32
CA GLY A 194 3.05 22.33 -22.27
C GLY A 194 2.70 21.18 -23.23
N LYS A 195 3.71 20.46 -23.74
CA LYS A 195 3.48 19.32 -24.64
C LYS A 195 3.54 18.00 -23.86
N TRP A 196 2.46 17.25 -23.94
CA TRP A 196 2.33 15.90 -23.41
C TRP A 196 3.33 14.93 -24.05
N SER A 197 3.79 13.96 -23.26
CA SER A 197 4.74 12.94 -23.69
C SER A 197 4.14 11.94 -24.69
N SER A 198 2.82 11.78 -24.66
CA SER A 198 2.02 10.94 -25.54
C SER A 198 0.54 11.29 -25.40
N ASP A 199 -0.28 10.94 -26.40
CA ASP A 199 -1.73 11.10 -26.33
C ASP A 199 -2.34 10.28 -25.18
N VAL A 200 -1.77 9.11 -24.89
CA VAL A 200 -2.18 8.27 -23.77
C VAL A 200 -1.94 8.97 -22.43
N ALA A 201 -0.80 9.65 -22.26
CA ALA A 201 -0.54 10.40 -21.04
C ALA A 201 -1.54 11.56 -20.86
N LYS A 202 -1.88 12.26 -21.95
CA LYS A 202 -2.90 13.31 -21.91
C LYS A 202 -4.27 12.75 -21.49
N LYS A 203 -4.73 11.68 -22.15
CA LYS A 203 -6.01 11.03 -21.85
C LYS A 203 -6.09 10.52 -20.41
N ASN A 204 -5.01 9.93 -19.90
CA ASN A 204 -4.96 9.49 -18.50
C ASN A 204 -5.16 10.68 -17.55
N TRP A 205 -4.49 11.81 -17.80
CA TRP A 205 -4.65 12.98 -16.96
C TRP A 205 -6.07 13.56 -17.06
N GLU A 206 -6.65 13.64 -18.26
CA GLU A 206 -8.05 14.07 -18.46
C GLU A 206 -9.01 13.19 -17.65
N GLN A 207 -8.89 11.85 -17.74
CA GLN A 207 -9.69 10.90 -16.96
C GLN A 207 -9.50 11.04 -15.44
N MET A 208 -8.28 11.32 -14.95
CA MET A 208 -8.05 11.56 -13.52
C MET A 208 -8.84 12.77 -13.01
N ASN A 209 -8.94 13.84 -13.81
CA ASN A 209 -9.72 15.03 -13.43
C ASN A 209 -11.22 14.76 -13.50
N GLU A 210 -11.68 14.04 -14.54
CA GLU A 210 -13.09 13.62 -14.65
C GLU A 210 -13.55 12.79 -13.45
N LEU A 211 -12.75 11.82 -13.02
CA LEU A 211 -13.06 11.01 -11.82
C LEU A 211 -13.04 11.84 -10.54
N ARG A 212 -12.10 12.79 -10.42
CA ARG A 212 -12.06 13.69 -9.25
C ARG A 212 -13.33 14.52 -9.15
N ASP A 213 -13.79 15.08 -10.26
CA ASP A 213 -14.99 15.90 -10.31
C ASP A 213 -16.25 15.05 -10.07
N LEU A 214 -16.29 13.81 -10.60
CA LEU A 214 -17.36 12.85 -10.36
C LEU A 214 -17.50 12.52 -8.87
N TYR A 215 -16.42 12.09 -8.21
CA TYR A 215 -16.45 11.73 -6.79
C TYR A 215 -16.81 12.91 -5.90
N ALA A 216 -16.33 14.11 -6.23
CA ALA A 216 -16.74 15.33 -5.54
C ALA A 216 -18.26 15.59 -5.67
N SER A 217 -18.85 15.32 -6.84
CA SER A 217 -20.30 15.49 -7.08
C SER A 217 -21.15 14.43 -6.39
N GLU A 218 -20.64 13.20 -6.25
CA GLU A 218 -21.32 12.08 -5.59
C GLU A 218 -21.11 12.08 -4.06
N GLY A 219 -20.29 13.00 -3.53
CA GLY A 219 -19.93 13.04 -2.11
C GLY A 219 -19.08 11.86 -1.65
N VAL A 220 -18.41 11.17 -2.58
CA VAL A 220 -17.55 10.03 -2.29
C VAL A 220 -16.14 10.54 -1.97
N GLU A 221 -15.63 10.24 -0.78
CA GLU A 221 -14.27 10.59 -0.41
C GLU A 221 -13.27 9.62 -1.08
N LYS A 222 -12.49 10.13 -2.03
CA LYS A 222 -11.43 9.38 -2.72
C LYS A 222 -10.13 10.19 -2.74
N SER A 223 -9.04 9.56 -2.33
CA SER A 223 -7.72 10.19 -2.42
C SER A 223 -7.24 10.27 -3.87
N GLU A 224 -6.41 11.26 -4.17
CA GLU A 224 -5.81 11.42 -5.50
C GLU A 224 -4.94 10.22 -5.86
N GLN A 225 -4.34 9.56 -4.87
CA GLN A 225 -3.59 8.33 -5.09
C GLN A 225 -4.49 7.18 -5.57
N GLU A 226 -5.71 7.06 -5.05
CA GLU A 226 -6.68 6.07 -5.51
C GLU A 226 -7.15 6.38 -6.92
N ILE A 227 -7.50 7.62 -7.21
CA ILE A 227 -7.92 8.07 -8.54
C ILE A 227 -6.83 7.76 -9.58
N VAL A 228 -5.58 8.16 -9.29
CA VAL A 228 -4.45 7.87 -10.17
C VAL A 228 -4.27 6.36 -10.33
N THR A 229 -4.40 5.59 -9.25
CA THR A 229 -4.29 4.13 -9.29
C THR A 229 -5.38 3.47 -10.12
N GLU A 230 -6.59 4.00 -10.12
CA GLU A 230 -7.71 3.53 -10.93
C GLU A 230 -7.43 3.74 -12.42
N VAL A 231 -6.99 4.93 -12.80
CA VAL A 231 -6.76 5.28 -14.21
C VAL A 231 -5.58 4.53 -14.82
N ILE A 232 -4.41 4.54 -14.16
CA ILE A 232 -3.19 3.96 -14.76
C ILE A 232 -2.91 2.54 -14.27
N GLY A 233 -3.62 2.08 -13.24
CA GLY A 233 -3.50 0.76 -12.65
C GLY A 233 -2.33 0.59 -11.67
N ARG A 234 -2.40 -0.47 -10.87
CA ARG A 234 -1.31 -0.92 -9.99
C ARG A 234 -0.63 -2.20 -10.48
N ALA A 235 0.59 -2.40 -10.03
CA ALA A 235 1.31 -3.66 -10.04
C ALA A 235 1.76 -4.00 -8.60
N ASN A 236 2.36 -5.18 -8.39
CA ASN A 236 2.85 -5.57 -7.06
C ASN A 236 3.89 -4.56 -6.54
N GLY A 237 3.48 -3.74 -5.58
CA GLY A 237 4.32 -2.79 -4.86
C GLY A 237 4.54 -1.43 -5.54
N TYR A 238 3.85 -1.09 -6.62
CA TYR A 238 3.93 0.24 -7.26
C TYR A 238 2.72 0.57 -8.15
N ILE A 239 2.47 1.86 -8.32
CA ILE A 239 1.51 2.41 -9.31
C ILE A 239 2.19 2.44 -10.68
N LYS A 240 1.52 1.93 -11.71
CA LYS A 240 2.10 1.86 -13.08
C LYS A 240 2.45 3.27 -13.57
N GLY A 241 3.53 3.41 -14.32
CA GLY A 241 3.98 4.71 -14.84
C GLY A 241 4.63 5.65 -13.82
N LEU A 242 4.44 5.43 -12.50
CA LEU A 242 4.96 6.28 -11.44
C LEU A 242 6.25 5.77 -10.75
N GLY A 243 6.88 4.73 -11.31
CA GLY A 243 8.18 4.21 -10.86
C GLY A 243 8.19 3.78 -9.38
N TYR A 244 9.34 3.94 -8.70
CA TYR A 244 9.44 3.83 -7.23
C TYR A 244 8.93 5.12 -6.57
N GLY A 245 7.67 5.49 -6.83
CA GLY A 245 6.94 6.58 -6.19
C GLY A 245 6.31 6.16 -4.86
N PRO A 246 5.37 6.94 -4.31
CA PRO A 246 4.58 6.55 -3.13
C PRO A 246 4.07 5.12 -3.27
N LYS A 247 4.34 4.30 -2.25
CA LYS A 247 3.93 2.90 -2.28
C LYS A 247 2.41 2.86 -2.10
N PRO A 248 1.65 2.19 -2.97
CA PRO A 248 0.27 1.88 -2.64
C PRO A 248 0.28 1.10 -1.32
N PRO A 249 -0.73 1.28 -0.44
CA PRO A 249 -0.85 0.44 0.75
C PRO A 249 -0.75 -1.02 0.32
N GLY A 250 0.14 -1.76 0.99
CA GLY A 250 0.38 -3.16 0.66
C GLY A 250 -0.91 -3.96 0.80
N LYS A 251 -1.05 -5.08 0.06
CA LYS A 251 -2.22 -5.96 0.20
C LYS A 251 -2.49 -6.35 1.66
N GLU A 252 -1.43 -6.53 2.45
CA GLU A 252 -1.50 -6.83 3.88
C GLU A 252 -2.05 -5.66 4.70
N SER A 253 -1.68 -4.43 4.37
CA SER A 253 -2.21 -3.22 5.02
C SER A 253 -3.67 -2.96 4.65
N GLN A 254 -4.07 -3.24 3.39
CA GLN A 254 -5.47 -3.15 2.96
C GLN A 254 -6.32 -4.22 3.66
N LEU A 255 -5.83 -5.47 3.70
CA LEU A 255 -6.50 -6.55 4.43
C LEU A 255 -6.59 -6.27 5.93
N GLN A 256 -5.57 -5.63 6.53
CA GLN A 256 -5.61 -5.23 7.94
C GLN A 256 -6.66 -4.16 8.20
N GLN A 257 -6.75 -3.15 7.33
CA GLN A 257 -7.75 -2.09 7.42
C GLN A 257 -9.17 -2.66 7.25
N GLU A 258 -9.38 -3.50 6.24
CA GLU A 258 -10.65 -4.19 5.99
C GLU A 258 -11.03 -5.14 7.15
N LEU A 259 -10.05 -5.82 7.77
CA LEU A 259 -10.25 -6.60 9.00
C LEU A 259 -10.64 -5.76 10.20
N GLU A 260 -10.07 -4.56 10.33
CA GLU A 260 -10.30 -3.65 11.44
C GLU A 260 -11.69 -3.00 11.33
N GLU A 261 -12.10 -2.61 10.12
CA GLU A 261 -13.46 -2.17 9.79
C GLU A 261 -14.49 -3.27 10.06
N THR A 262 -14.25 -4.49 9.55
CA THR A 262 -15.14 -5.64 9.81
C THR A 262 -15.26 -5.97 11.31
N ARG A 263 -14.16 -5.82 12.06
CA ARG A 263 -14.16 -6.01 13.53
C ARG A 263 -14.95 -4.94 14.26
N ALA A 264 -14.87 -3.68 13.81
CA ALA A 264 -15.64 -2.59 14.38
C ALA A 264 -17.14 -2.81 14.16
N GLU A 265 -17.56 -3.16 12.95
CA GLU A 265 -18.96 -3.48 12.61
C GLU A 265 -19.49 -4.67 13.43
N LEU A 266 -18.70 -5.74 13.56
CA LEU A 266 -19.05 -6.90 14.38
C LEU A 266 -19.18 -6.52 15.87
N GLY A 267 -18.37 -5.58 16.34
CA GLY A 267 -18.45 -5.03 17.69
C GLY A 267 -19.80 -4.35 17.94
N VAL A 268 -20.20 -3.46 17.04
CA VAL A 268 -21.50 -2.75 17.10
C VAL A 268 -22.66 -3.75 17.06
N SER A 269 -22.64 -4.68 16.10
CA SER A 269 -23.70 -5.69 15.97
C SER A 269 -23.83 -6.58 17.22
N LYS A 270 -22.71 -6.93 17.88
CA LYS A 270 -22.73 -7.67 19.15
C LYS A 270 -23.33 -6.87 20.30
N THR A 271 -23.04 -5.57 20.38
CA THR A 271 -23.65 -4.69 21.40
C THR A 271 -25.14 -4.50 21.17
N GLU A 272 -25.57 -4.39 19.92
CA GLU A 272 -26.99 -4.34 19.56
C GLU A 272 -27.69 -5.67 19.90
N ALA A 273 -27.10 -6.81 19.55
CA ALA A 273 -27.64 -8.11 19.91
C ALA A 273 -27.74 -8.30 21.44
N ALA A 274 -26.77 -7.80 22.21
CA ALA A 274 -26.82 -7.85 23.67
C ALA A 274 -27.93 -6.97 24.25
N THR A 275 -28.14 -5.78 23.70
CA THR A 275 -29.23 -4.88 24.13
C THR A 275 -30.59 -5.48 23.77
N TYR A 276 -30.80 -5.98 22.55
CA TYR A 276 -32.02 -6.68 22.15
C TYR A 276 -32.31 -7.88 23.04
N LYS A 277 -31.30 -8.70 23.35
CA LYS A 277 -31.46 -9.83 24.26
C LYS A 277 -31.94 -9.39 25.63
N SER A 278 -31.32 -8.35 26.21
CA SER A 278 -31.75 -7.81 27.50
C SER A 278 -33.18 -7.25 27.46
N THR A 279 -33.60 -6.63 26.36
CA THR A 279 -34.97 -6.15 26.18
C THR A 279 -35.96 -7.30 26.10
N VAL A 280 -35.64 -8.36 25.35
CA VAL A 280 -36.47 -9.57 25.25
C VAL A 280 -36.61 -10.26 26.61
N ASP A 281 -35.52 -10.37 27.38
CA ASP A 281 -35.55 -10.95 28.72
C ASP A 281 -36.45 -10.13 29.67
N ALA A 282 -36.37 -8.80 29.61
CA ALA A 282 -37.23 -7.91 30.39
C ALA A 282 -38.72 -8.01 29.97
N MET A 283 -39.00 -8.09 28.67
CA MET A 283 -40.37 -8.29 28.17
C MET A 283 -40.95 -9.64 28.60
N ASN A 284 -40.15 -10.71 28.56
CA ASN A 284 -40.58 -12.03 29.02
C ASN A 284 -40.90 -12.03 30.52
N GLU A 285 -40.13 -11.31 31.32
CA GLU A 285 -40.40 -11.18 32.75
C GLU A 285 -41.68 -10.38 33.03
N GLN A 286 -41.91 -9.28 32.29
CA GLN A 286 -43.18 -8.57 32.35
C GLN A 286 -44.37 -9.45 31.93
N LEU A 287 -44.21 -10.28 30.89
CA LEU A 287 -45.26 -11.19 30.43
C LEU A 287 -45.62 -12.22 31.51
N LYS A 288 -44.62 -12.78 32.21
CA LYS A 288 -44.84 -13.68 33.36
C LYS A 288 -45.58 -12.97 34.50
N GLN A 289 -45.21 -11.73 34.80
CA GLN A 289 -45.89 -10.94 35.83
C GLN A 289 -47.36 -10.67 35.47
N GLN A 290 -47.63 -10.31 34.21
CA GLN A 290 -48.99 -10.14 33.72
C GLN A 290 -49.79 -11.46 33.79
N ALA A 291 -49.20 -12.58 33.38
CA ALA A 291 -49.85 -13.89 33.49
C ALA A 291 -50.19 -14.24 34.96
N ALA A 292 -49.30 -13.94 35.90
CA ALA A 292 -49.55 -14.15 37.33
C ALA A 292 -50.65 -13.23 37.89
N GLN A 293 -50.74 -11.98 37.41
CA GLN A 293 -51.82 -11.07 37.77
C GLN A 293 -53.17 -11.55 37.23
N ILE A 294 -53.22 -12.00 35.97
CA ILE A 294 -54.42 -12.57 35.36
C ILE A 294 -54.87 -13.80 36.14
N ALA A 295 -53.95 -14.71 36.52
CA ALA A 295 -54.28 -15.87 37.33
C ALA A 295 -54.88 -15.50 38.70
N LYS A 296 -54.36 -14.47 39.37
CA LYS A 296 -54.92 -13.96 40.63
C LYS A 296 -56.32 -13.37 40.45
N LEU A 297 -56.56 -12.63 39.37
CA LEU A 297 -57.88 -12.08 39.03
C LEU A 297 -58.89 -13.19 38.74
N MET A 298 -58.52 -14.22 37.98
CA MET A 298 -59.38 -15.38 37.71
C MET A 298 -59.76 -16.11 39.01
N ALA A 299 -58.80 -16.36 39.90
CA ALA A 299 -59.06 -17.00 41.20
C ALA A 299 -59.97 -16.14 42.11
N TYR A 300 -59.82 -14.81 42.09
CA TYR A 300 -60.70 -13.90 42.82
C TYR A 300 -62.15 -13.99 42.31
N MET A 301 -62.33 -13.97 40.98
CA MET A 301 -63.63 -14.07 40.33
C MET A 301 -64.35 -15.39 40.64
N GLU A 302 -63.62 -16.52 40.62
CA GLU A 302 -64.15 -17.84 40.98
C GLU A 302 -64.55 -17.92 42.46
N GLY A 303 -63.75 -17.32 43.36
CA GLY A 303 -64.05 -17.26 44.80
C GLY A 303 -65.26 -16.38 45.15
N SER A 304 -65.51 -15.30 44.41
CA SER A 304 -66.72 -14.48 44.55
C SER A 304 -67.97 -15.16 43.99
N GLY A 305 -67.83 -15.97 42.92
CA GLY A 305 -68.94 -16.71 42.33
C GLY A 305 -69.53 -17.79 43.25
N SER A 306 -68.70 -18.46 44.07
CA SER A 306 -69.18 -19.44 45.05
C SER A 306 -69.88 -18.79 46.24
N LYS A 307 -69.41 -17.63 46.73
CA LYS A 307 -70.06 -16.92 47.85
C LYS A 307 -71.44 -16.38 47.49
N ASN A 308 -71.64 -15.91 46.25
CA ASN A 308 -72.96 -15.48 45.79
C ASN A 308 -73.94 -16.66 45.65
N LYS A 309 -73.48 -17.84 45.20
CA LYS A 309 -74.33 -19.04 45.13
C LYS A 309 -74.71 -19.58 46.51
N ASP A 310 -73.80 -19.52 47.48
CA ASP A 310 -74.09 -19.92 48.85
C ASP A 310 -75.08 -18.94 49.52
N GLN A 311 -74.96 -17.63 49.29
CA GLN A 311 -75.94 -16.65 49.76
C GLN A 311 -77.32 -16.83 49.12
N GLU A 312 -77.37 -17.09 47.81
CA GLU A 312 -78.62 -17.26 47.04
C GLU A 312 -79.35 -18.57 47.41
N GLN A 313 -78.60 -19.65 47.71
CA GLN A 313 -79.17 -20.88 48.28
C GLN A 313 -79.66 -20.68 49.71
N GLN A 314 -79.00 -19.85 50.51
CA GLN A 314 -79.37 -19.59 51.90
C GLN A 314 -80.57 -18.64 52.01
N THR A 315 -80.75 -17.70 51.08
CA THR A 315 -81.99 -16.90 50.95
C THR A 315 -83.15 -17.76 50.45
N ASN A 316 -82.98 -18.59 49.42
CA ASN A 316 -84.05 -19.48 48.93
C ASN A 316 -84.48 -20.51 49.97
N ARG A 317 -83.58 -20.99 50.84
CA ARG A 317 -83.90 -21.91 51.94
C ARG A 317 -84.62 -21.23 53.11
N ASN A 318 -84.43 -19.92 53.27
CA ASN A 318 -85.13 -19.13 54.29
C ASN A 318 -86.52 -18.70 53.82
N GLU A 319 -86.70 -18.43 52.52
CA GLU A 319 -88.03 -18.16 51.92
C GLU A 319 -88.91 -19.42 51.93
N ALA A 320 -88.37 -20.60 51.59
CA ALA A 320 -89.12 -21.85 51.67
C ALA A 320 -89.56 -22.25 53.09
N ASN A 321 -88.89 -21.76 54.14
CA ASN A 321 -89.26 -22.00 55.54
C ASN A 321 -90.24 -20.95 56.11
N GLN A 322 -90.56 -19.89 55.36
CA GLN A 322 -91.58 -18.91 55.74
C GLN A 322 -92.98 -19.29 55.23
N ASP A 323 -93.09 -20.04 54.15
CA ASP A 323 -94.39 -20.52 53.62
C ASP A 323 -94.96 -21.72 54.41
N ASP A 324 -94.13 -22.54 55.05
CA ASP A 324 -94.56 -23.71 55.86
C ASP A 324 -95.02 -23.36 57.29
N LYS A 325 -95.11 -22.06 57.64
CA LYS A 325 -95.55 -21.58 58.98
C LYS A 325 -96.79 -20.68 58.94
N GLN A 326 -97.58 -20.71 57.85
CA GLN A 326 -98.88 -20.05 57.79
C GLN A 326 -100.08 -20.99 57.53
N GLU A 327 -99.90 -22.31 57.68
CA GLU A 327 -101.01 -23.28 57.75
C GLU A 327 -100.97 -24.06 59.09
N ASP A 328 -101.17 -23.37 60.21
CA ASP A 328 -101.67 -23.99 61.45
C ASP A 328 -102.29 -22.93 62.36
N ASP A 329 -103.26 -22.19 61.81
CA ASP A 329 -104.28 -21.46 62.57
C ASP A 329 -105.60 -21.70 61.82
N GLY A 330 -106.29 -22.79 62.19
CA GLY A 330 -107.56 -23.24 61.63
C GLY A 330 -108.20 -24.36 62.43
#